data_AF-H9UK05-F1
#
_entry.id   AF-H9UK05-F1
#
_cell.length_a   1.000
_cell.length_b   1.000
_cell.length_c   1.000
_cell.angle_alpha   90.00
_cell.angle_beta   90.00
_cell.angle_gamma   90.00
#
_symmetry.space_group_name_H-M   'P 1'
#
loop_
_entity.id
_entity.type
_entity.pdbx_description
1 polymer ?
#
loop_
_entity_poly.entity_id
_entity_poly.type
_entity_poly.pdbx_seq_one_letter_code
_entity_poly.pdbx_strand_id
1 'polypeptide(L)'
;MKRRFTTSIFLLIVGVNAVAYPLYEIKLVNCFSIGRGGSDFGYRLNPIDPSGPVILSITDDRYYFSDTINKRIVVYDKLFEIELDVNHDVNIGHENIRFEGGFIFGGNVDYLSYGFSLTGQTIFLMSINDIDYPGRNYRSFWYHNGILFIHDVHNNLVSITNPSVDPAVNRASLRSTEETRALFLPDSGYDLEGLTIDEQDRLFLYGEPATLDYQVFLEYWQEQHRAAGNDEVLEQLAGWPSRVSMRGTRYVGRDADRNWYWNDHMAMIVFSPQGELLDFFVFAEQKVSARPAVCPEGNIYVMHYAEESVDIYRVDRRW
;
A
#
# COMPACT_ATOMS: atom_id res chain seq x y z
N MET A 1 35.51 43.93 -2.29
CA MET A 1 34.10 44.21 -1.93
C MET A 1 33.09 43.43 -2.80
N LYS A 2 33.40 42.17 -3.21
CA LYS A 2 32.58 41.35 -4.13
C LYS A 2 32.19 39.95 -3.58
N ARG A 3 32.46 39.67 -2.29
CA ARG A 3 32.23 38.34 -1.68
C ARG A 3 31.08 38.28 -0.66
N ARG A 4 30.35 39.38 -0.43
CA ARG A 4 29.22 39.44 0.52
C ARG A 4 27.84 39.48 -0.15
N PHE A 5 27.77 39.48 -1.49
CA PHE A 5 26.50 39.57 -2.22
C PHE A 5 25.93 38.19 -2.61
N THR A 6 26.77 37.16 -2.70
CA THR A 6 26.32 35.79 -3.06
C THR A 6 25.64 35.06 -1.90
N THR A 7 26.05 35.30 -0.66
CA THR A 7 25.44 34.64 0.51
C THR A 7 24.03 35.15 0.82
N SER A 8 23.74 36.43 0.55
CA SER A 8 22.40 37.00 0.77
C SER A 8 21.38 36.56 -0.29
N ILE A 9 21.82 36.24 -1.51
CA ILE A 9 20.95 35.70 -2.56
C ILE A 9 20.65 34.21 -2.30
N PHE A 10 21.61 33.45 -1.77
CA PHE A 10 21.39 32.04 -1.41
C PHE A 10 20.40 31.88 -0.24
N LEU A 11 20.45 32.78 0.76
CA LEU A 11 19.46 32.80 1.84
C LEU A 11 18.08 33.30 1.38
N LEU A 12 18.01 34.14 0.35
CA LEU A 12 16.73 34.54 -0.25
C LEU A 12 16.10 33.40 -1.05
N ILE A 13 16.89 32.57 -1.74
CA ILE A 13 16.40 31.41 -2.50
C ILE A 13 15.98 30.26 -1.57
N VAL A 14 16.64 30.09 -0.42
CA VAL A 14 16.20 29.12 0.60
C VAL A 14 14.98 29.64 1.38
N GLY A 15 14.86 30.96 1.60
CA GLY A 15 13.71 31.59 2.25
C GLY A 15 12.45 31.67 1.36
N VAL A 16 12.60 31.72 0.04
CA VAL A 16 11.48 31.68 -0.93
C VAL A 16 11.08 30.24 -1.29
N ASN A 17 11.90 29.24 -0.94
CA ASN A 17 11.48 27.83 -0.86
C ASN A 17 10.83 27.46 0.48
N ALA A 18 10.34 28.46 1.24
CA ALA A 18 9.02 28.29 1.85
C ALA A 18 7.99 28.29 0.72
N VAL A 19 8.09 27.28 -0.16
CA VAL A 19 7.03 26.89 -1.07
C VAL A 19 5.86 26.71 -0.12
N ALA A 20 4.90 27.63 -0.21
CA ALA A 20 3.57 27.38 0.27
C ALA A 20 3.17 26.11 -0.50
N TYR A 21 3.43 24.94 0.09
CA TYR A 21 2.92 23.68 -0.40
C TYR A 21 1.46 23.96 -0.71
N PRO A 22 0.98 23.63 -1.93
CA PRO A 22 -0.40 23.87 -2.26
C PRO A 22 -1.22 23.34 -1.09
N LEU A 23 -1.91 24.25 -0.40
CA LEU A 23 -2.68 23.92 0.79
C LEU A 23 -3.76 22.97 0.29
N TYR A 24 -3.49 21.67 0.40
CA TYR A 24 -4.46 20.63 0.13
C TYR A 24 -5.71 20.97 0.93
N GLU A 25 -6.86 20.83 0.29
CA GLU A 25 -8.10 21.10 0.97
C GLU A 25 -8.52 19.82 1.70
N ILE A 26 -8.37 19.84 3.02
CA ILE A 26 -8.77 18.74 3.88
C ILE A 26 -10.22 18.97 4.31
N LYS A 27 -11.12 18.08 3.91
CA LYS A 27 -12.56 18.16 4.19
C LYS A 27 -12.99 16.98 5.05
N LEU A 28 -13.69 17.25 6.14
CA LEU A 28 -14.40 16.20 6.87
C LEU A 28 -15.50 15.65 5.96
N VAL A 29 -15.47 14.33 5.73
CA VAL A 29 -16.45 13.62 4.91
C VAL A 29 -17.46 12.89 5.78
N ASN A 30 -16.99 12.23 6.84
CA ASN A 30 -17.88 11.55 7.77
C ASN A 30 -17.26 11.44 9.16
N CYS A 31 -18.09 11.17 10.17
CA CYS A 31 -17.71 11.00 11.56
C CYS A 31 -18.48 9.81 12.15
N PHE A 32 -17.75 8.84 12.69
CA PHE A 32 -18.32 7.66 13.32
C PHE A 32 -18.15 7.74 14.83
N SER A 33 -19.12 7.25 15.59
CA SER A 33 -18.98 7.09 17.03
C SER A 33 -18.06 5.92 17.36
N ILE A 34 -17.36 6.01 18.50
CA ILE A 34 -16.62 4.90 19.10
C ILE A 34 -17.45 4.33 20.26
N GLY A 35 -17.57 3.01 20.37
CA GLY A 35 -17.86 2.39 21.66
C GLY A 35 -19.33 2.24 22.09
N ARG A 36 -20.31 2.81 21.39
CA ARG A 36 -21.67 3.01 21.95
C ARG A 36 -22.74 2.06 21.41
N GLY A 37 -22.52 1.37 20.28
CA GLY A 37 -23.47 0.43 19.69
C GLY A 37 -22.86 -0.52 18.65
N GLY A 38 -23.63 -1.51 18.18
CA GLY A 38 -23.14 -2.55 17.25
C GLY A 38 -22.67 -2.03 15.89
N SER A 39 -23.12 -0.85 15.47
CA SER A 39 -22.66 -0.14 14.27
C SER A 39 -21.36 0.65 14.48
N ASP A 40 -20.97 0.91 15.72
CA ASP A 40 -19.89 1.85 16.04
C ASP A 40 -18.53 1.19 15.96
N PHE A 41 -17.49 1.96 15.64
CA PHE A 41 -16.14 1.40 15.68
C PHE A 41 -15.71 1.07 17.12
N GLY A 42 -15.01 -0.05 17.30
CA GLY A 42 -14.47 -0.44 18.60
C GLY A 42 -15.47 -0.71 19.73
N TYR A 43 -16.78 -0.93 19.47
CA TYR A 43 -17.80 -1.16 20.51
C TYR A 43 -17.56 -2.34 21.47
N ARG A 44 -16.67 -3.28 21.16
CA ARG A 44 -16.36 -4.44 22.04
C ARG A 44 -15.22 -4.21 23.05
N LEU A 45 -14.84 -2.95 23.32
CA LEU A 45 -13.66 -2.49 24.09
C LEU A 45 -13.09 -3.46 25.15
N ASN A 46 -11.86 -3.90 24.88
CA ASN A 46 -10.81 -4.04 25.87
C ASN A 46 -9.89 -2.79 25.72
N PRO A 47 -9.52 -2.03 26.77
CA PRO A 47 -8.99 -0.67 26.63
C PRO A 47 -7.49 -0.58 26.29
N ILE A 48 -6.87 -1.61 25.71
CA ILE A 48 -5.42 -1.65 25.45
C ILE A 48 -5.13 -2.34 24.09
N ASP A 49 -5.71 -1.84 23.00
CA ASP A 49 -5.19 -2.17 21.66
C ASP A 49 -4.94 -0.87 20.87
N PRO A 50 -3.68 -0.54 20.52
CA PRO A 50 -3.34 0.63 19.73
C PRO A 50 -3.82 0.56 18.27
N SER A 51 -4.38 -0.58 17.82
CA SER A 51 -4.94 -0.72 16.49
C SER A 51 -6.42 -0.32 16.47
N GLY A 52 -6.69 0.96 16.26
CA GLY A 52 -8.03 1.44 15.90
C GLY A 52 -8.46 0.99 14.49
N PRO A 53 -9.73 1.17 14.10
CA PRO A 53 -10.22 0.85 12.77
C PRO A 53 -9.39 1.51 11.67
N VAL A 54 -9.24 0.91 10.50
CA VAL A 54 -8.44 1.48 9.40
C VAL A 54 -9.22 1.50 8.10
N ILE A 55 -8.94 2.51 7.26
CA ILE A 55 -9.38 2.48 5.86
C ILE A 55 -8.49 1.48 5.13
N LEU A 56 -9.12 0.50 4.49
CA LEU A 56 -8.44 -0.50 3.67
C LEU A 56 -8.33 -0.02 2.23
N SER A 57 -9.44 0.44 1.68
CA SER A 57 -9.54 0.87 0.28
C SER A 57 -10.83 1.63 0.03
N ILE A 58 -10.86 2.32 -1.10
CA ILE A 58 -12.00 3.10 -1.58
C ILE A 58 -12.15 2.83 -3.07
N THR A 59 -13.35 2.43 -3.48
CA THR A 59 -13.73 2.28 -4.88
C THR A 59 -14.67 3.42 -5.28
N ASP A 60 -15.05 3.44 -6.56
CA ASP A 60 -16.03 4.39 -7.08
C ASP A 60 -17.37 4.36 -6.37
N ASP A 61 -17.71 3.33 -5.58
CA ASP A 61 -19.01 3.13 -4.97
C ASP A 61 -18.98 2.76 -3.48
N ARG A 62 -17.81 2.37 -2.95
CA ARG A 62 -17.71 1.77 -1.63
C ARG A 62 -16.48 2.21 -0.85
N TYR A 63 -16.61 2.15 0.47
CA TYR A 63 -15.53 2.29 1.43
C TYR A 63 -15.33 1.00 2.20
N TYR A 64 -14.10 0.50 2.24
CA TYR A 64 -13.74 -0.73 2.94
C TYR A 64 -12.96 -0.37 4.19
N PHE A 65 -13.46 -0.76 5.36
CA PHE A 65 -12.81 -0.54 6.64
C PHE A 65 -12.52 -1.86 7.34
N SER A 66 -11.38 -1.96 8.00
CA SER A 66 -11.12 -3.01 8.99
C SER A 66 -11.30 -2.40 10.37
N ASP A 67 -12.27 -2.89 11.11
CA ASP A 67 -12.48 -2.58 12.52
C ASP A 67 -11.77 -3.66 13.34
N THR A 68 -10.45 -3.50 13.48
CA THR A 68 -9.56 -4.46 14.14
C THR A 68 -10.01 -4.81 15.55
N ILE A 69 -10.52 -3.84 16.30
CA ILE A 69 -11.03 -4.04 17.67
C ILE A 69 -12.25 -4.97 17.66
N ASN A 70 -13.20 -4.73 16.76
CA ASN A 70 -14.38 -5.57 16.65
C ASN A 70 -14.17 -6.82 15.80
N LYS A 71 -12.97 -7.00 15.22
CA LYS A 71 -12.63 -8.13 14.37
C LYS A 71 -13.60 -8.28 13.20
N ARG A 72 -13.82 -7.18 12.46
CA ARG A 72 -14.72 -7.17 11.31
C ARG A 72 -14.24 -6.27 10.17
N ILE A 73 -14.59 -6.64 8.94
CA ILE A 73 -14.52 -5.77 7.77
C ILE A 73 -15.92 -5.21 7.57
N VAL A 74 -16.02 -3.90 7.45
CA VAL A 74 -17.27 -3.21 7.16
C VAL A 74 -17.12 -2.54 5.80
N VAL A 75 -18.08 -2.82 4.92
CA VAL A 75 -18.20 -2.17 3.62
C VAL A 75 -19.36 -1.21 3.69
N TYR A 76 -19.07 0.04 3.40
CA TYR A 76 -20.06 1.10 3.33
C TYR A 76 -20.27 1.55 1.89
N ASP A 77 -21.47 2.01 1.57
CA ASP A 77 -21.74 2.73 0.33
C ASP A 77 -21.26 4.20 0.39
N LYS A 78 -21.55 4.98 -0.66
CA LYS A 78 -21.24 6.42 -0.73
C LYS A 78 -21.89 7.29 0.35
N LEU A 79 -23.01 6.84 0.91
CA LEU A 79 -23.75 7.55 1.95
C LEU A 79 -23.33 7.10 3.35
N PHE A 80 -22.34 6.21 3.43
CA PHE A 80 -21.89 5.56 4.65
C PHE A 80 -22.98 4.71 5.32
N GLU A 81 -23.85 4.09 4.53
CA GLU A 81 -24.73 3.00 4.96
C GLU A 81 -23.98 1.67 4.86
N ILE A 82 -24.16 0.79 5.85
CA ILE A 82 -23.50 -0.53 5.87
C ILE A 82 -24.13 -1.42 4.81
N GLU A 83 -23.37 -1.78 3.77
CA GLU A 83 -23.77 -2.79 2.79
C GLU A 83 -23.43 -4.21 3.25
N LEU A 84 -22.30 -4.35 3.95
CA LEU A 84 -21.76 -5.63 4.36
C LEU A 84 -20.95 -5.49 5.65
N ASP A 85 -21.20 -6.38 6.61
CA ASP A 85 -20.43 -6.51 7.86
C ASP A 85 -20.00 -7.98 7.99
N VAL A 86 -18.68 -8.19 7.98
CA VAL A 86 -18.11 -9.53 8.00
C VAL A 86 -17.11 -9.67 9.14
N ASN A 87 -17.39 -10.57 10.07
CA ASN A 87 -16.46 -10.87 11.15
C ASN A 87 -15.22 -11.62 10.60
N HIS A 88 -14.03 -11.24 11.03
CA HIS A 88 -12.76 -11.92 10.77
C HIS A 88 -11.88 -11.92 12.02
N ASP A 89 -11.28 -13.04 12.36
CA ASP A 89 -10.38 -13.15 13.53
C ASP A 89 -8.95 -12.61 13.29
N VAL A 90 -8.75 -11.81 12.25
CA VAL A 90 -7.42 -11.40 11.79
C VAL A 90 -7.18 -9.92 12.05
N ASN A 91 -6.05 -9.55 12.64
CA ASN A 91 -5.62 -8.17 12.61
C ASN A 91 -5.11 -7.82 11.22
N ILE A 92 -5.98 -7.22 10.41
CA ILE A 92 -5.69 -6.80 9.04
C ILE A 92 -4.86 -5.51 9.12
N GLY A 93 -3.55 -5.66 8.89
CA GLY A 93 -2.68 -4.54 8.54
C GLY A 93 -3.00 -4.08 7.12
N HIS A 94 -3.17 -2.77 6.93
CA HIS A 94 -3.59 -2.14 5.66
C HIS A 94 -2.47 -2.06 4.62
N GLU A 95 -1.32 -2.66 4.90
CA GLU A 95 -0.24 -2.70 3.95
C GLU A 95 -0.65 -3.67 2.84
N ASN A 96 -0.54 -3.20 1.59
CA ASN A 96 -0.52 -4.09 0.43
C ASN A 96 -1.84 -4.79 0.11
N ILE A 97 -2.97 -4.11 0.33
CA ILE A 97 -4.31 -4.66 0.07
C ILE A 97 -4.63 -4.70 -1.42
N ARG A 98 -5.25 -5.81 -1.84
CA ARG A 98 -5.75 -6.06 -3.20
C ARG A 98 -7.14 -6.66 -3.14
N PHE A 99 -7.93 -6.39 -4.17
CA PHE A 99 -9.25 -6.98 -4.34
C PHE A 99 -9.25 -7.81 -5.61
N GLU A 100 -9.57 -9.10 -5.50
CA GLU A 100 -9.63 -9.99 -6.64
C GLU A 100 -10.65 -11.10 -6.38
N GLY A 101 -11.58 -11.31 -7.32
CA GLY A 101 -12.54 -12.41 -7.26
C GLY A 101 -13.48 -12.41 -6.04
N GLY A 102 -13.79 -11.24 -5.46
CA GLY A 102 -14.59 -11.15 -4.23
C GLY A 102 -13.80 -11.43 -2.95
N PHE A 103 -12.47 -11.44 -3.04
CA PHE A 103 -11.57 -11.56 -1.91
C PHE A 103 -10.78 -10.27 -1.67
N ILE A 104 -10.48 -10.00 -0.41
CA ILE A 104 -9.51 -9.01 0.04
C ILE A 104 -8.23 -9.76 0.37
N PHE A 105 -7.19 -9.50 -0.41
CA PHE A 105 -5.84 -9.98 -0.13
C PHE A 105 -5.04 -8.87 0.51
N GLY A 106 -4.15 -9.19 1.44
CA GLY A 106 -3.28 -8.19 2.04
C GLY A 106 -2.09 -8.85 2.71
N GLY A 107 -1.11 -8.04 3.11
CA GLY A 107 -0.01 -8.58 3.87
C GLY A 107 0.81 -7.54 4.62
N ASN A 108 1.21 -7.91 5.83
CA ASN A 108 2.14 -7.11 6.61
C ASN A 108 3.56 -7.38 6.09
N VAL A 109 4.36 -6.32 5.88
CA VAL A 109 5.77 -6.41 5.44
C VAL A 109 6.57 -7.37 6.33
N ASP A 110 6.15 -7.54 7.58
CA ASP A 110 6.87 -8.37 8.52
C ASP A 110 6.34 -9.82 8.68
N TYR A 111 5.04 -10.14 8.54
CA TYR A 111 4.55 -11.43 9.14
C TYR A 111 3.36 -12.20 8.54
N LEU A 112 2.53 -11.70 7.62
CA LEU A 112 1.33 -12.47 7.24
C LEU A 112 0.78 -12.00 5.90
N SER A 113 0.67 -12.90 4.92
CA SER A 113 -0.28 -12.71 3.82
C SER A 113 -1.63 -13.28 4.25
N TYR A 114 -2.73 -12.69 3.82
CA TYR A 114 -4.06 -13.21 4.08
C TYR A 114 -4.97 -12.96 2.88
N GLY A 115 -5.99 -13.81 2.74
CA GLY A 115 -7.10 -13.63 1.83
C GLY A 115 -8.39 -13.66 2.64
N PHE A 116 -9.38 -12.88 2.25
CA PHE A 116 -10.66 -12.86 2.94
C PHE A 116 -11.79 -12.77 1.94
N SER A 117 -12.68 -13.77 1.89
CA SER A 117 -13.87 -13.66 1.07
C SER A 117 -14.82 -12.64 1.67
N LEU A 118 -15.32 -11.73 0.83
CA LEU A 118 -16.38 -10.79 1.20
C LEU A 118 -17.69 -11.50 1.60
N THR A 119 -17.83 -12.81 1.38
CA THR A 119 -18.98 -13.60 1.88
C THR A 119 -18.74 -14.23 3.26
N GLY A 120 -17.66 -13.87 3.95
CA GLY A 120 -17.33 -14.40 5.29
C GLY A 120 -16.63 -15.75 5.31
N GLN A 121 -16.27 -16.30 4.14
CA GLN A 121 -15.35 -17.42 4.07
C GLN A 121 -13.91 -16.91 4.19
N THR A 122 -13.32 -17.04 5.37
CA THR A 122 -11.92 -16.68 5.57
C THR A 122 -11.03 -17.71 4.89
N ILE A 123 -10.28 -17.31 3.86
CA ILE A 123 -9.17 -18.09 3.31
C ILE A 123 -7.88 -17.44 3.79
N PHE A 124 -7.42 -17.80 4.98
CA PHE A 124 -6.08 -17.42 5.42
C PHE A 124 -5.05 -17.87 4.37
N LEU A 125 -4.52 -16.97 3.55
CA LEU A 125 -3.38 -17.31 2.72
C LEU A 125 -2.12 -17.08 3.55
N MET A 126 -1.90 -17.88 4.59
CA MET A 126 -0.64 -17.80 5.32
C MET A 126 0.50 -18.18 4.37
N SER A 127 1.13 -17.16 3.78
CA SER A 127 2.51 -17.25 3.35
C SER A 127 3.32 -17.73 4.54
N ILE A 128 4.28 -18.60 4.27
CA ILE A 128 5.04 -19.42 5.21
C ILE A 128 5.77 -18.50 6.21
N ASN A 129 5.06 -18.05 7.24
CA ASN A 129 5.67 -17.46 8.41
C ASN A 129 5.91 -18.59 9.42
N ASP A 130 6.71 -19.54 8.97
CA ASP A 130 7.18 -20.64 9.79
C ASP A 130 8.41 -20.17 10.55
N ILE A 131 8.41 -20.37 11.87
CA ILE A 131 9.56 -20.07 12.72
C ILE A 131 10.80 -20.88 12.28
N ASP A 132 10.56 -21.97 11.55
CA ASP A 132 11.55 -22.92 11.02
C ASP A 132 11.99 -22.62 9.57
N TYR A 133 11.47 -21.57 8.89
CA TYR A 133 11.99 -21.15 7.58
C TYR A 133 13.24 -20.25 7.78
N PRO A 134 14.43 -20.66 7.30
CA PRO A 134 15.63 -19.84 7.40
C PRO A 134 15.54 -18.67 6.41
N GLY A 135 15.00 -17.53 6.85
CA GLY A 135 14.83 -16.33 6.00
C GLY A 135 13.56 -15.60 6.36
N ARG A 136 13.54 -14.95 7.52
CA ARG A 136 12.37 -14.34 8.17
C ARG A 136 11.64 -13.24 7.41
N ASN A 137 12.00 -12.89 6.18
CA ASN A 137 11.32 -11.81 5.46
C ASN A 137 11.17 -12.16 3.98
N TYR A 138 10.04 -11.76 3.38
CA TYR A 138 9.91 -11.59 1.94
C TYR A 138 9.81 -10.09 1.68
N ARG A 139 10.30 -9.64 0.52
CA ARG A 139 10.28 -8.22 0.14
C ARG A 139 8.89 -7.80 -0.33
N SER A 140 8.30 -8.62 -1.20
CA SER A 140 7.02 -8.33 -1.85
C SER A 140 6.28 -9.64 -2.13
N PHE A 141 4.98 -9.54 -2.34
CA PHE A 141 4.16 -10.64 -2.82
C PHE A 141 3.12 -10.13 -3.80
N TRP A 142 2.60 -11.02 -4.63
CA TRP A 142 1.54 -10.72 -5.58
C TRP A 142 0.63 -11.94 -5.70
N TYR A 143 -0.67 -11.73 -5.57
CA TYR A 143 -1.65 -12.76 -5.90
C TYR A 143 -2.25 -12.47 -7.27
N HIS A 144 -2.37 -13.50 -8.10
CA HIS A 144 -3.01 -13.42 -9.40
C HIS A 144 -3.49 -14.79 -9.85
N ASN A 145 -4.78 -14.90 -10.21
CA ASN A 145 -5.37 -16.10 -10.82
C ASN A 145 -5.05 -17.42 -10.08
N GLY A 146 -5.16 -17.41 -8.74
CA GLY A 146 -4.90 -18.60 -7.94
C GLY A 146 -3.42 -18.86 -7.64
N ILE A 147 -2.51 -17.97 -8.03
CA ILE A 147 -1.08 -18.10 -7.75
C ILE A 147 -0.63 -16.97 -6.84
N LEU A 148 0.04 -17.33 -5.75
CA LEU A 148 0.75 -16.40 -4.87
C LEU A 148 2.22 -16.39 -5.27
N PHE A 149 2.66 -15.29 -5.87
CA PHE A 149 4.06 -15.00 -6.14
C PHE A 149 4.70 -14.26 -4.97
N ILE A 150 5.95 -14.58 -4.65
CA ILE A 150 6.67 -14.04 -3.49
C ILE A 150 8.10 -13.71 -3.92
N HIS A 151 8.55 -12.48 -3.66
CA HIS A 151 9.97 -12.12 -3.72
C HIS A 151 10.57 -12.33 -2.34
N ASP A 152 11.50 -13.26 -2.20
CA ASP A 152 12.16 -13.52 -0.91
C ASP A 152 13.14 -12.38 -0.50
N VAL A 153 13.76 -12.47 0.68
CA VAL A 153 14.79 -11.53 1.15
C VAL A 153 15.98 -11.36 0.20
N HIS A 154 16.25 -12.35 -0.64
CA HIS A 154 17.33 -12.35 -1.62
C HIS A 154 16.87 -11.90 -3.00
N ASN A 155 15.61 -11.44 -3.12
CA ASN A 155 14.98 -11.01 -4.35
C ASN A 155 14.73 -12.15 -5.36
N ASN A 156 14.75 -13.41 -4.92
CA ASN A 156 14.33 -14.53 -5.76
C ASN A 156 12.80 -14.56 -5.85
N LEU A 157 12.28 -14.82 -7.04
CA LEU A 157 10.84 -14.98 -7.27
C LEU A 157 10.43 -16.45 -7.10
N VAL A 158 9.69 -16.75 -6.04
CA VAL A 158 9.07 -18.07 -5.79
C VAL A 158 7.56 -17.98 -5.90
N SER A 159 6.88 -19.12 -5.97
CA SER A 159 5.41 -19.13 -6.07
C SER A 159 4.74 -20.31 -5.37
N ILE A 160 3.48 -20.11 -5.03
CA ILE A 160 2.57 -21.13 -4.51
C ILE A 160 1.31 -21.11 -5.37
N THR A 161 1.01 -22.23 -6.04
CA THR A 161 -0.21 -22.40 -6.82
C THR A 161 -1.32 -22.95 -5.94
N ASN A 162 -2.53 -22.38 -6.05
CA ASN A 162 -3.69 -22.70 -5.22
C ASN A 162 -3.39 -22.65 -3.72
N PRO A 163 -2.93 -21.49 -3.20
CA PRO A 163 -2.52 -21.36 -1.81
C PRO A 163 -3.71 -21.65 -0.88
N SER A 164 -3.40 -22.26 0.27
CA SER A 164 -4.34 -22.80 1.25
C SER A 164 -4.20 -22.10 2.61
N VAL A 165 -5.16 -22.38 3.49
CA VAL A 165 -5.11 -22.00 4.92
C VAL A 165 -4.15 -22.81 5.76
N ASP A 166 -3.70 -23.95 5.25
CA ASP A 166 -2.71 -24.79 5.91
C ASP A 166 -1.29 -24.42 5.45
N PRO A 167 -0.43 -23.86 6.34
CA PRO A 167 0.95 -23.54 6.01
C PRO A 167 1.77 -24.76 5.56
N ALA A 168 1.47 -25.95 6.07
CA ALA A 168 2.18 -27.16 5.68
C ALA A 168 1.90 -27.53 4.22
N VAL A 169 0.66 -27.34 3.76
CA VAL A 169 0.29 -27.49 2.35
C VAL A 169 1.03 -26.46 1.51
N ASN A 170 1.01 -25.19 1.92
CA ASN A 170 1.70 -24.11 1.21
C ASN A 170 3.21 -24.38 1.07
N ARG A 171 3.86 -24.84 2.15
CA ARG A 171 5.28 -25.25 2.15
C ARG A 171 5.55 -26.38 1.16
N ALA A 172 4.71 -27.41 1.16
CA ALA A 172 4.87 -28.56 0.27
C ALA A 172 4.64 -28.20 -1.21
N SER A 173 3.86 -27.16 -1.48
CA SER A 173 3.57 -26.65 -2.82
C SER A 173 4.45 -25.46 -3.25
N LEU A 174 5.43 -25.06 -2.43
CA LEU A 174 6.33 -23.95 -2.75
C LEU A 174 7.20 -24.34 -3.94
N ARG A 175 7.18 -23.50 -4.97
CA ARG A 175 7.92 -23.66 -6.22
C ARG A 175 9.23 -22.87 -6.17
N SER A 176 10.32 -23.46 -6.65
CA SER A 176 11.60 -22.75 -6.80
C SER A 176 11.51 -21.59 -7.80
N THR A 177 12.59 -20.81 -7.93
CA THR A 177 12.70 -19.76 -8.96
C THR A 177 12.52 -20.34 -10.36
N GLU A 178 13.20 -21.45 -10.67
CA GLU A 178 13.11 -22.11 -11.97
C GLU A 178 11.70 -22.65 -12.24
N GLU A 179 11.08 -23.28 -11.23
CA GLU A 179 9.72 -23.79 -11.33
C GLU A 179 8.67 -22.68 -11.44
N THR A 180 8.96 -21.50 -10.88
CA THR A 180 8.12 -20.30 -10.97
C THR A 180 8.27 -19.64 -12.34
N ARG A 181 9.50 -19.51 -12.87
CA ARG A 181 9.75 -19.06 -14.25
C ARG A 181 9.03 -19.93 -15.27
N ALA A 182 8.96 -21.24 -15.02
CA ALA A 182 8.24 -22.18 -15.89
C ALA A 182 6.74 -21.88 -16.02
N LEU A 183 6.13 -21.14 -15.07
CA LEU A 183 4.73 -20.70 -15.16
C LEU A 183 4.50 -19.69 -16.29
N PHE A 184 5.54 -18.93 -16.68
CA PHE A 184 5.48 -17.92 -17.74
C PHE A 184 5.78 -18.48 -19.14
N LEU A 185 6.01 -19.79 -19.26
CA LEU A 185 6.18 -20.43 -20.56
C LEU A 185 4.83 -20.60 -21.27
N PRO A 186 4.75 -20.49 -22.61
CA PRO A 186 3.49 -20.60 -23.36
C PRO A 186 2.66 -21.86 -23.08
N ASP A 187 3.34 -22.97 -22.75
CA ASP A 187 2.71 -24.29 -22.53
C ASP A 187 2.43 -24.59 -21.05
N SER A 188 2.54 -23.60 -20.15
CA SER A 188 2.39 -23.82 -18.70
C SER A 188 0.96 -24.19 -18.28
N GLY A 189 -0.03 -23.84 -19.10
CA GLY A 189 -1.45 -24.05 -18.80
C GLY A 189 -2.04 -23.07 -17.79
N TYR A 190 -1.27 -22.08 -17.33
CA TYR A 190 -1.75 -21.02 -16.45
C TYR A 190 -2.18 -19.79 -17.26
N ASP A 191 -3.32 -19.23 -16.90
CA ASP A 191 -3.76 -17.94 -17.41
C ASP A 191 -3.08 -16.84 -16.59
N LEU A 192 -2.02 -16.27 -17.16
CA LEU A 192 -1.25 -15.17 -16.57
C LEU A 192 -1.41 -13.89 -17.41
N GLU A 193 -2.61 -13.64 -17.94
CA GLU A 193 -2.86 -12.49 -18.79
C GLU A 193 -2.34 -11.18 -18.18
N GLY A 194 -1.49 -10.49 -18.93
CA GLY A 194 -0.85 -9.25 -18.52
C GLY A 194 0.30 -9.40 -17.53
N LEU A 195 0.49 -10.56 -16.90
CA LEU A 195 1.57 -10.80 -15.96
C LEU A 195 2.83 -11.31 -16.69
N THR A 196 3.95 -10.63 -16.50
CA THR A 196 5.25 -11.01 -17.08
C THR A 196 6.36 -10.93 -16.03
N ILE A 197 7.49 -11.54 -16.32
CA ILE A 197 8.73 -11.37 -15.56
C ILE A 197 9.85 -10.91 -16.49
N ASP A 198 10.81 -10.15 -15.96
CA ASP A 198 12.04 -9.82 -16.68
C ASP A 198 13.20 -10.78 -16.33
N GLU A 199 14.39 -10.48 -16.87
CA GLU A 199 15.59 -11.29 -16.65
C GLU A 199 16.06 -11.31 -15.18
N GLN A 200 15.65 -10.31 -14.39
CA GLN A 200 15.94 -10.17 -12.96
C GLN A 200 14.82 -10.75 -12.07
N ASP A 201 13.87 -11.50 -12.64
CA ASP A 201 12.71 -12.06 -11.95
C ASP A 201 11.79 -11.01 -11.30
N ARG A 202 11.79 -9.77 -11.80
CA ARG A 202 10.83 -8.77 -11.35
C ARG A 202 9.50 -9.02 -12.04
N LEU A 203 8.42 -9.02 -11.25
CA LEU A 203 7.07 -9.16 -11.77
C LEU A 203 6.57 -7.85 -12.36
N PHE A 204 5.83 -7.95 -13.45
CA PHE A 204 5.13 -6.85 -14.08
C PHE A 204 3.68 -7.26 -14.37
N LEU A 205 2.74 -6.37 -14.10
CA LEU A 205 1.34 -6.53 -14.49
C LEU A 205 0.98 -5.42 -15.50
N TYR A 206 0.55 -5.82 -16.70
CA TYR A 206 0.28 -4.94 -17.83
C TYR A 206 1.41 -3.94 -18.09
N GLY A 207 2.65 -4.44 -18.08
CA GLY A 207 3.87 -3.67 -18.34
C GLY A 207 4.37 -2.81 -17.18
N GLU A 208 3.69 -2.79 -16.04
CA GLU A 208 4.08 -2.01 -14.86
C GLU A 208 4.65 -2.90 -13.75
N PRO A 209 5.63 -2.43 -12.97
CA PRO A 209 6.15 -3.18 -11.83
C PRO A 209 5.02 -3.68 -10.92
N ALA A 210 5.00 -4.97 -10.65
CA ALA A 210 4.06 -5.59 -9.72
C ALA A 210 4.78 -5.79 -8.37
N THR A 211 5.09 -4.67 -7.72
CA THR A 211 5.75 -4.64 -6.42
C THR A 211 4.97 -3.80 -5.42
N LEU A 212 5.11 -4.19 -4.16
CA LEU A 212 4.57 -3.50 -2.99
C LEU A 212 5.71 -2.98 -2.09
N ASP A 213 6.96 -3.33 -2.43
CA ASP A 213 8.18 -2.85 -1.80
C ASP A 213 8.63 -1.54 -2.48
N TYR A 214 8.67 -0.47 -1.70
CA TYR A 214 9.08 0.86 -2.17
C TYR A 214 10.53 0.90 -2.67
N GLN A 215 11.43 0.16 -2.03
CA GLN A 215 12.83 0.07 -2.43
C GLN A 215 12.95 -0.63 -3.78
N VAL A 216 12.22 -1.73 -4.01
CA VAL A 216 12.18 -2.42 -5.32
C VAL A 216 11.61 -1.50 -6.39
N PHE A 217 10.54 -0.77 -6.09
CA PHE A 217 9.96 0.21 -7.00
C PHE A 217 10.98 1.28 -7.40
N LEU A 218 11.67 1.88 -6.42
CA LEU A 218 12.71 2.89 -6.67
C LEU A 218 13.90 2.33 -7.45
N GLU A 219 14.37 1.11 -7.15
CA GLU A 219 15.48 0.47 -7.85
C GLU A 219 15.16 0.28 -9.34
N TYR A 220 14.02 -0.33 -9.65
CA TYR A 220 13.53 -0.47 -11.02
C TYR A 220 13.42 0.89 -11.72
N TRP A 221 12.84 1.86 -11.03
CA TRP A 221 12.63 3.18 -11.57
C TRP A 221 13.93 3.90 -11.91
N GLN A 222 14.92 3.86 -11.01
CA GLN A 222 16.23 4.47 -11.22
C GLN A 222 16.93 3.85 -12.43
N GLU A 223 16.77 2.54 -12.64
CA GLU A 223 17.29 1.84 -13.81
C GLU A 223 16.64 2.32 -15.11
N GLN A 224 15.30 2.46 -15.14
CA GLN A 224 14.59 2.94 -16.33
C GLN A 224 15.01 4.37 -16.72
N HIS A 225 15.08 5.28 -15.75
CA HIS A 225 15.49 6.66 -16.02
C HIS A 225 16.96 6.76 -16.43
N ARG A 226 17.84 5.96 -15.82
CA ARG A 226 19.25 5.89 -16.24
C ARG A 226 19.39 5.36 -17.66
N ALA A 227 18.63 4.33 -18.03
CA ALA A 227 18.64 3.78 -19.38
C ALA A 227 18.10 4.79 -20.42
N ALA A 228 17.16 5.64 -20.03
CA ALA A 228 16.59 6.70 -20.87
C ALA A 228 17.45 7.98 -20.94
N GLY A 229 18.50 8.10 -20.12
CA GLY A 229 19.33 9.31 -20.05
C GLY A 229 18.65 10.49 -19.34
N ASN A 230 17.68 10.21 -18.46
CA ASN A 230 16.92 11.21 -17.71
C ASN A 230 17.64 11.62 -16.41
N ASP A 231 18.87 12.12 -16.53
CA ASP A 231 19.72 12.44 -15.37
C ASP A 231 19.11 13.51 -14.45
N GLU A 232 18.36 14.48 -15.01
CA GLU A 232 17.67 15.52 -14.24
C GLU A 232 16.67 14.93 -13.23
N VAL A 233 15.95 13.88 -13.62
CA VAL A 233 14.96 13.21 -12.77
C VAL A 233 15.65 12.43 -11.64
N LEU A 234 16.82 11.83 -11.92
CA LEU A 234 17.64 11.18 -10.90
C LEU A 234 18.26 12.18 -9.91
N GLU A 235 18.69 13.35 -10.39
CA GLU A 235 19.19 14.44 -9.54
C GLU A 235 18.11 15.03 -8.65
N GLN A 236 16.88 15.18 -9.17
CA GLN A 236 15.73 15.60 -8.37
C GLN A 236 15.57 14.67 -7.17
N LEU A 237 15.51 13.35 -7.35
CA LEU A 237 15.42 12.41 -6.22
C LEU A 237 16.62 12.45 -5.26
N ALA A 238 17.83 12.71 -5.75
CA ALA A 238 19.00 12.84 -4.87
C ALA A 238 18.92 14.05 -3.92
N GLY A 239 18.18 15.09 -4.33
CA GLY A 239 17.92 16.29 -3.52
C GLY A 239 16.79 16.11 -2.49
N TRP A 240 16.13 14.95 -2.44
CA TRP A 240 14.99 14.74 -1.56
C TRP A 240 15.45 14.62 -0.12
N PRO A 241 14.65 15.11 0.84
CA PRO A 241 15.06 15.10 2.22
C PRO A 241 15.42 13.66 2.61
N SER A 242 16.64 13.48 3.07
CA SER A 242 17.18 12.28 3.72
C SER A 242 16.38 11.80 4.95
N ARG A 243 15.19 12.39 5.17
CA ARG A 243 14.22 12.14 6.22
C ARG A 243 13.13 11.16 5.81
N VAL A 244 12.97 10.85 4.51
CA VAL A 244 12.08 9.74 4.12
C VAL A 244 12.75 8.45 4.56
N SER A 245 12.16 7.79 5.55
CA SER A 245 12.67 6.49 5.98
C SER A 245 12.25 5.48 4.94
N MET A 246 13.16 5.07 4.06
CA MET A 246 12.87 4.01 3.06
C MET A 246 12.34 2.72 3.71
N ARG A 247 12.61 2.49 4.99
CA ARG A 247 12.11 1.34 5.77
C ARG A 247 10.68 1.50 6.30
N GLY A 248 10.08 2.69 6.21
CA GLY A 248 8.71 2.98 6.69
C GLY A 248 7.71 3.26 5.57
N THR A 249 8.18 3.45 4.34
CA THR A 249 7.34 3.78 3.19
C THR A 249 6.50 2.58 2.75
N ARG A 250 5.17 2.77 2.72
CA ARG A 250 4.18 1.74 2.42
C ARG A 250 3.42 2.05 1.15
N TYR A 251 3.14 1.05 0.34
CA TYR A 251 2.24 1.21 -0.80
C TYR A 251 0.81 1.46 -0.32
N VAL A 252 0.16 2.48 -0.89
CA VAL A 252 -1.22 2.86 -0.56
C VAL A 252 -2.19 2.40 -1.64
N GLY A 253 -1.84 2.58 -2.91
CA GLY A 253 -2.74 2.30 -4.02
C GLY A 253 -2.35 3.00 -5.31
N ARG A 254 -3.23 2.89 -6.29
CA ARG A 254 -3.18 3.59 -7.58
C ARG A 254 -4.53 4.24 -7.86
N ASP A 255 -4.49 5.38 -8.55
CA ASP A 255 -5.68 6.01 -9.12
C ASP A 255 -5.94 5.49 -10.54
N ALA A 256 -6.99 5.99 -11.21
CA ALA A 256 -7.40 5.61 -12.56
C ALA A 256 -6.36 6.01 -13.62
N ASP A 257 -5.58 7.06 -13.36
CA ASP A 257 -4.43 7.46 -14.18
C ASP A 257 -3.20 6.58 -13.94
N ARG A 258 -3.30 5.59 -13.03
CA ARG A 258 -2.25 4.64 -12.62
C ARG A 258 -1.09 5.29 -11.87
N ASN A 259 -1.30 6.47 -11.28
CA ASN A 259 -0.30 7.10 -10.41
C ASN A 259 -0.09 6.26 -9.14
N TRP A 260 1.15 6.09 -8.73
CA TRP A 260 1.56 5.32 -7.57
C TRP A 260 1.58 6.18 -6.31
N TYR A 261 0.90 5.72 -5.26
CA TYR A 261 0.84 6.43 -3.99
C TYR A 261 1.55 5.63 -2.90
N TRP A 262 2.47 6.32 -2.21
CA TRP A 262 3.26 5.75 -1.12
C TRP A 262 3.14 6.62 0.13
N ASN A 263 3.05 5.99 1.29
CA ASN A 263 2.93 6.64 2.59
C ASN A 263 4.17 6.38 3.44
N ASP A 264 4.89 7.44 3.83
CA ASP A 264 6.02 7.35 4.78
C ASP A 264 5.62 7.86 6.17
N HIS A 265 4.48 7.37 6.67
CA HIS A 265 3.80 7.76 7.90
C HIS A 265 3.29 9.21 7.96
N MET A 266 4.15 10.19 7.72
CA MET A 266 3.86 11.62 7.81
C MET A 266 3.66 12.28 6.46
N ALA A 267 3.99 11.59 5.38
CA ALA A 267 3.93 12.13 4.04
C ALA A 267 3.34 11.14 3.05
N MET A 268 2.78 11.70 1.98
CA MET A 268 2.43 11.00 0.76
C MET A 268 3.43 11.35 -0.33
N ILE A 269 3.86 10.34 -1.06
CA ILE A 269 4.69 10.46 -2.26
C ILE A 269 3.85 9.93 -3.43
N VAL A 270 3.77 10.70 -4.51
CA VAL A 270 3.00 10.35 -5.70
C VAL A 270 3.92 10.28 -6.90
N PHE A 271 3.93 9.15 -7.60
CA PHE A 271 4.64 8.98 -8.86
C PHE A 271 3.64 8.73 -9.99
N SER A 272 3.98 9.15 -11.21
CA SER A 272 3.25 8.82 -12.43
C SER A 272 3.43 7.34 -12.79
N PRO A 273 2.68 6.80 -13.75
CA PRO A 273 2.90 5.45 -14.27
C PRO A 273 4.29 5.27 -14.88
N GLN A 274 4.85 6.35 -15.44
CA GLN A 274 6.21 6.41 -15.98
C GLN A 274 7.25 6.57 -14.87
N GLY A 275 6.80 6.74 -13.62
CA GLY A 275 7.61 6.92 -12.43
C GLY A 275 8.10 8.35 -12.22
N GLU A 276 7.65 9.32 -12.99
CA GLU A 276 7.94 10.71 -12.68
C GLU A 276 7.32 11.06 -11.34
N LEU A 277 8.06 11.70 -10.46
CA LEU A 277 7.45 12.18 -9.25
C LEU A 277 6.51 13.34 -9.58
N LEU A 278 5.23 13.15 -9.24
CA LEU A 278 4.19 14.15 -9.44
C LEU A 278 4.00 15.04 -8.22
N ASP A 279 4.11 14.47 -7.01
CA ASP A 279 3.82 15.21 -5.79
C ASP A 279 4.48 14.60 -4.55
N PHE A 280 4.72 15.44 -3.56
CA PHE A 280 5.06 15.04 -2.21
C PHE A 280 4.54 16.03 -1.21
N PHE A 281 3.78 15.51 -0.25
CA PHE A 281 3.23 16.36 0.79
C PHE A 281 3.22 15.71 2.13
N VAL A 282 3.47 16.55 3.13
CA VAL A 282 3.43 16.21 4.53
C VAL A 282 2.05 16.55 5.05
N PHE A 283 1.42 15.62 5.78
CA PHE A 283 0.20 15.92 6.51
C PHE A 283 0.54 16.96 7.58
N ALA A 284 0.20 18.23 7.32
CA ALA A 284 0.69 19.40 8.05
C ALA A 284 0.25 19.46 9.54
N GLU A 285 -0.63 18.55 9.99
CA GLU A 285 -1.11 18.49 11.36
C GLU A 285 -1.07 17.06 11.90
N GLN A 286 -0.64 16.90 13.16
CA GLN A 286 -0.65 15.66 13.95
C GLN A 286 -2.06 15.05 14.15
N LYS A 287 -3.10 15.60 13.50
CA LYS A 287 -4.49 15.18 13.60
C LYS A 287 -4.87 14.14 12.53
N VAL A 288 -3.92 13.43 11.94
CA VAL A 288 -4.22 12.41 10.94
C VAL A 288 -3.43 11.16 11.27
N SER A 289 -4.13 10.05 11.49
CA SER A 289 -3.46 8.77 11.66
C SER A 289 -3.03 8.22 10.30
N ALA A 290 -1.82 7.67 10.29
CA ALA A 290 -0.95 7.41 9.15
C ALA A 290 -1.38 6.27 8.21
N ARG A 291 -2.68 6.10 7.93
CA ARG A 291 -3.20 4.96 7.16
C ARG A 291 -4.17 5.43 6.07
N PRO A 292 -3.65 6.10 5.03
CA PRO A 292 -4.47 6.64 3.94
C PRO A 292 -5.01 5.54 3.02
N ALA A 293 -6.05 5.87 2.27
CA ALA A 293 -6.48 5.15 1.08
C ALA A 293 -6.62 6.13 -0.09
N VAL A 294 -6.47 5.63 -1.31
CA VAL A 294 -6.61 6.42 -2.55
C VAL A 294 -7.82 5.90 -3.31
N CYS A 295 -8.67 6.81 -3.78
CA CYS A 295 -9.77 6.46 -4.67
C CYS A 295 -9.35 6.52 -6.15
N PRO A 296 -10.12 5.92 -7.08
CA PRO A 296 -9.80 5.95 -8.50
C PRO A 296 -9.68 7.37 -9.08
N GLU A 297 -10.35 8.37 -8.54
CA GLU A 297 -10.21 9.77 -8.97
C GLU A 297 -8.95 10.48 -8.41
N GLY A 298 -8.12 9.78 -7.63
CA GLY A 298 -6.89 10.33 -7.06
C GLY A 298 -7.04 11.15 -5.79
N ASN A 299 -8.25 11.22 -5.21
CA ASN A 299 -8.43 11.80 -3.88
C ASN A 299 -7.89 10.84 -2.82
N ILE A 300 -7.32 11.43 -1.76
CA ILE A 300 -6.74 10.67 -0.66
C ILE A 300 -7.65 10.81 0.55
N TYR A 301 -8.01 9.69 1.15
CA TYR A 301 -8.80 9.65 2.35
C TYR A 301 -7.94 9.22 3.52
N VAL A 302 -8.12 9.89 4.64
CA VAL A 302 -7.36 9.65 5.85
C VAL A 302 -8.30 9.59 7.04
N MET A 303 -7.88 8.83 8.05
CA MET A 303 -8.65 8.65 9.26
C MET A 303 -7.97 9.35 10.43
N HIS A 304 -8.76 10.03 11.26
CA HIS A 304 -8.33 10.60 12.52
C HIS A 304 -9.11 9.96 13.67
N TYR A 305 -8.40 9.62 14.74
CA TYR A 305 -9.02 9.15 15.98
C TYR A 305 -9.08 10.32 16.96
N ALA A 306 -10.30 10.77 17.23
CA ALA A 306 -10.58 11.63 18.36
C ALA A 306 -10.95 10.77 19.58
N GLU A 307 -11.16 11.42 20.73
CA GLU A 307 -11.50 10.73 21.99
C GLU A 307 -12.80 9.91 21.89
N GLU A 308 -13.80 10.42 21.17
CA GLU A 308 -15.12 9.77 21.06
C GLU A 308 -15.54 9.44 19.61
N SER A 309 -14.71 9.80 18.63
CA SER A 309 -15.04 9.63 17.22
C SER A 309 -13.89 9.14 16.36
N VAL A 310 -14.27 8.56 15.23
CA VAL A 310 -13.39 8.29 14.10
C VAL A 310 -13.82 9.19 12.96
N ASP A 311 -12.98 10.15 12.61
CA ASP A 311 -13.27 11.13 11.58
C ASP A 311 -12.58 10.73 10.27
N ILE A 312 -13.31 10.81 9.16
CA ILE A 312 -12.79 10.57 7.82
C ILE A 312 -12.62 11.89 7.11
N TYR A 313 -11.40 12.18 6.70
CA TYR A 313 -11.09 13.36 5.91
C TYR A 313 -10.73 12.98 4.48
N ARG A 314 -11.18 13.78 3.53
CA ARG A 314 -10.72 13.75 2.13
C ARG A 314 -9.76 14.89 1.90
N VAL A 315 -8.64 14.57 1.28
CA VAL A 315 -7.59 15.49 0.86
C VAL A 315 -7.78 15.69 -0.64
N ASP A 316 -8.32 16.85 -1.02
CA ASP A 316 -8.50 17.23 -2.42
C ASP A 316 -7.15 17.66 -3.00
N ARG A 317 -6.73 17.03 -4.09
CA ARG A 317 -5.56 17.45 -4.85
C ARG A 317 -5.90 18.68 -5.69
N ARG A 318 -5.05 19.70 -5.68
CA ARG A 318 -5.11 20.84 -6.60
C ARG A 318 -3.96 20.67 -7.59
N TRP A 319 -4.26 20.25 -8.82
CA TRP A 319 -3.28 20.20 -9.91
C TRP A 319 -3.30 21.53 -10.67
#